data_AF-A0A2A2LBU5-F1
#
_entry.id   AF-A0A2A2LBU5-F1
#
_cell.length_a   1.000
_cell.length_b   1.000
_cell.length_c   1.000
_cell.angle_alpha   90.00
_cell.angle_beta   90.00
_cell.angle_gamma   90.00
#
_symmetry.space_group_name_H-M   'P 1'
#
loop_
_entity.id
_entity.type
_entity.pdbx_description
1 polymer ?
#
loop_
_entity_poly.entity_id
_entity_poly.type
_entity_poly.pdbx_seq_one_letter_code
_entity_poly.pdbx_strand_id
1 'polypeptide(L)'
;MREAWSSLLTWALLLSAVRIVASYEQAVVVKGIINCRGQRMPGMFVQLMEEDSLFDADDLMGSTNADFRGVFCVRGFADEISKIEPFILIEHNCGYEGLNEKARSVYHHYVPSEFIVAGNRSHKIYHLGDIELLAPEAPIREHNRIGMLKPTGVQELDVRMKECIPVYIQYQKTMRLGAKAADASQEVAHVLPQDPAESTTELSDLQPKPTSSPLFSQSAILSASPIQTETRTEQQEVGENKHKYEKEQLEIREKEERQKLEEEEENRRRQEVMDLRRKKEEEERERQLEQETAQKVEAVRIQELKRLEQEAQRKVEEEKRRIEYQKRVEEYWRREKERQLQEAARRKEERKRAEAEERAKLDAEWAHQSQKNDLTQLPDESESVEVEVCRLPFLSKLYSTFSSVFYC
;
A
#
# COMPACT_ATOMS: atom_id res chain seq x y z
N MET A 1 50.22 -38.75 -18.21
CA MET A 1 49.45 -37.95 -19.20
C MET A 1 47.94 -38.10 -19.07
N ARG A 2 47.34 -39.22 -18.65
CA ARG A 2 45.86 -39.34 -18.55
C ARG A 2 45.20 -38.54 -17.41
N GLU A 3 45.90 -38.34 -16.30
CA GLU A 3 45.41 -37.58 -15.12
C GLU A 3 45.31 -36.05 -15.33
N ALA A 4 46.00 -35.51 -16.34
CA ALA A 4 45.93 -34.08 -16.65
C ALA A 4 44.73 -33.73 -17.54
N TRP A 5 44.18 -34.72 -18.25
CA TRP A 5 43.03 -34.51 -19.13
C TRP A 5 41.71 -34.62 -18.38
N SER A 6 41.66 -35.43 -17.31
CA SER A 6 40.50 -35.50 -16.43
C SER A 6 40.28 -34.19 -15.67
N SER A 7 41.34 -33.55 -15.19
CA SER A 7 41.26 -32.24 -14.53
C SER A 7 40.88 -31.11 -15.50
N LEU A 8 41.43 -31.10 -16.72
CA LEU A 8 41.01 -30.12 -17.73
C LEU A 8 39.55 -30.32 -18.16
N LEU A 9 39.05 -31.55 -18.27
CA LEU A 9 37.65 -31.83 -18.56
C LEU A 9 36.72 -31.43 -17.42
N THR A 10 37.12 -31.64 -16.16
CA THR A 10 36.30 -31.22 -15.01
C THR A 10 36.27 -29.71 -14.85
N TRP A 11 37.39 -29.02 -15.09
CA TRP A 11 37.43 -27.55 -15.15
C TRP A 11 36.61 -27.00 -16.33
N ALA A 12 36.67 -27.64 -17.51
CA ALA A 12 35.86 -27.25 -18.65
C ALA A 12 34.35 -27.50 -18.41
N LEU A 13 33.97 -28.59 -17.74
CA LEU A 13 32.59 -28.86 -17.32
C LEU A 13 32.10 -27.85 -16.27
N LEU A 14 32.95 -27.50 -15.29
CA LEU A 14 32.66 -26.47 -14.29
C LEU A 14 32.54 -25.06 -14.91
N LEU A 15 33.39 -24.74 -15.90
CA LEU A 15 33.31 -23.48 -16.66
C LEU A 15 32.10 -23.45 -17.60
N SER A 16 31.70 -24.60 -18.17
CA SER A 16 30.47 -24.72 -18.97
C SER A 16 29.18 -24.63 -18.14
N ALA A 17 29.28 -24.88 -16.82
CA ALA A 17 28.20 -24.70 -15.87
C ALA A 17 28.06 -23.25 -15.38
N VAL A 18 28.97 -22.35 -15.75
CA VAL A 18 28.78 -20.91 -15.62
C VAL A 18 27.69 -20.51 -16.62
N ARG A 19 26.45 -20.54 -16.16
CA ARG A 19 25.36 -19.91 -16.89
C ARG A 19 25.73 -18.45 -17.07
N ILE A 20 25.81 -18.00 -18.31
CA ILE A 20 25.80 -16.57 -18.61
C ILE A 20 24.47 -16.08 -18.04
N VAL A 21 24.52 -15.42 -16.89
CA VAL A 21 23.37 -14.76 -16.31
C VAL A 21 23.17 -13.51 -17.16
N ALA A 22 22.35 -13.63 -18.19
CA ALA A 22 21.98 -12.50 -19.02
C ALA A 22 21.02 -11.62 -18.20
N SER A 23 21.45 -10.39 -17.92
CA SER A 23 20.57 -9.30 -17.49
C SER A 23 19.76 -8.80 -18.69
N TYR A 24 18.60 -8.23 -18.40
CA TYR A 24 17.70 -7.66 -19.39
C TYR A 24 17.38 -6.21 -19.01
N GLU A 25 17.59 -5.29 -19.96
CA GLU A 25 17.15 -3.92 -19.82
C GLU A 25 15.61 -3.87 -19.73
N GLN A 26 15.09 -3.10 -18.78
CA GLN A 26 13.68 -2.84 -18.59
C GLN A 26 13.46 -1.35 -18.28
N ALA A 27 12.44 -0.75 -18.86
CA ALA A 27 12.16 0.68 -18.74
C ALA A 27 10.71 0.97 -18.35
N VAL A 28 10.54 2.11 -17.71
CA VAL A 28 9.23 2.62 -17.26
C VAL A 28 9.16 4.14 -17.38
N VAL A 29 7.94 4.64 -17.63
CA VAL A 29 7.62 6.08 -17.67
C VAL A 29 6.39 6.32 -16.81
N VAL A 30 6.48 7.27 -15.89
CA VAL A 30 5.40 7.62 -14.95
C VAL A 30 5.07 9.10 -15.07
N LYS A 31 3.77 9.40 -15.12
CA LYS A 31 3.25 10.77 -15.17
C LYS A 31 2.19 10.99 -14.09
N GLY A 32 2.27 12.08 -13.36
CA GLY A 32 1.31 12.43 -12.31
C GLY A 32 1.25 13.92 -12.05
N ILE A 33 0.40 14.32 -11.12
CA ILE A 33 0.25 15.70 -10.66
C ILE A 33 0.27 15.73 -9.14
N ILE A 34 1.07 16.61 -8.55
CA ILE A 34 1.32 16.64 -7.11
C ILE A 34 0.58 17.81 -6.47
N ASN A 35 -0.18 17.48 -5.42
CA ASN A 35 -0.96 18.41 -4.62
C ASN A 35 -0.56 18.34 -3.14
N CYS A 36 -0.71 19.47 -2.46
CA CYS A 36 -0.66 19.56 -1.00
C CYS A 36 -1.83 20.43 -0.54
N ARG A 37 -2.73 19.88 0.28
CA ARG A 37 -3.95 20.58 0.74
C ARG A 37 -4.78 21.14 -0.43
N GLY A 38 -4.88 20.37 -1.51
CA GLY A 38 -5.59 20.80 -2.73
C GLY A 38 -4.89 21.88 -3.56
N GLN A 39 -3.67 22.31 -3.21
CA GLN A 39 -2.86 23.24 -3.99
C GLN A 39 -1.80 22.50 -4.81
N ARG A 40 -1.57 22.91 -6.06
CA ARG A 40 -0.51 22.35 -6.91
C ARG A 40 0.86 22.65 -6.32
N MET A 41 1.76 21.67 -6.33
CA MET A 41 3.10 21.78 -5.76
C MET A 41 4.17 21.90 -6.87
N PRO A 42 4.48 23.12 -7.35
CA PRO A 42 5.51 23.31 -8.35
C PRO A 42 6.92 23.06 -7.79
N GLY A 43 7.81 22.50 -8.61
CA GLY A 43 9.20 22.28 -8.23
C GLY A 43 9.43 21.12 -7.26
N MET A 44 8.42 20.29 -6.99
CA MET A 44 8.59 19.10 -6.15
C MET A 44 9.53 18.09 -6.80
N PHE A 45 10.50 17.58 -6.04
CA PHE A 45 11.46 16.58 -6.51
C PHE A 45 10.85 15.18 -6.46
N VAL A 46 10.84 14.50 -7.61
CA VAL A 46 10.26 13.18 -7.80
C VAL A 46 11.37 12.23 -8.22
N GLN A 47 11.49 11.11 -7.50
CA GLN A 47 12.44 10.06 -7.80
C GLN A 47 11.69 8.81 -8.25
N LEU A 48 12.21 8.16 -9.27
CA LEU A 48 11.83 6.84 -9.72
C LEU A 48 12.95 5.90 -9.30
N MET A 49 12.62 4.99 -8.39
CA MET A 49 13.55 4.08 -7.73
C MET A 49 13.20 2.64 -8.12
N GLU A 50 14.19 1.77 -8.05
CA GLU A 50 14.13 0.32 -8.23
C GLU A 50 14.26 -0.32 -6.84
N GLU A 51 13.33 -1.20 -6.43
CA GLU A 51 13.49 -1.94 -5.17
C GLU A 51 14.34 -3.19 -5.39
N ASP A 52 15.52 -3.22 -4.77
CA ASP A 52 16.42 -4.37 -4.87
C ASP A 52 16.15 -5.41 -3.78
N SER A 53 16.00 -6.66 -4.19
CA SER A 53 15.86 -7.77 -3.25
C SER A 53 17.22 -8.25 -2.71
N LEU A 54 17.40 -8.06 -1.40
CA LEU A 54 18.25 -8.79 -0.44
C LEU A 54 19.68 -8.29 -0.14
N PHE A 55 20.42 -7.60 -1.04
CA PHE A 55 21.81 -7.22 -0.74
C PHE A 55 22.33 -5.87 -1.27
N ASP A 56 21.54 -5.14 -2.06
CA ASP A 56 21.91 -3.82 -2.59
C ASP A 56 20.93 -2.73 -2.12
N ALA A 57 21.32 -1.46 -2.27
CA ALA A 57 20.50 -0.31 -1.89
C ALA A 57 19.67 0.12 -3.10
N ASP A 58 18.39 0.46 -2.89
CA ASP A 58 17.47 0.87 -3.95
C ASP A 58 18.11 1.82 -4.97
N ASP A 59 18.06 1.41 -6.24
CA ASP A 59 18.75 2.11 -7.32
C ASP A 59 17.89 3.26 -7.89
N LEU A 60 18.50 4.44 -8.05
CA LEU A 60 17.83 5.58 -8.69
C LEU A 60 17.81 5.40 -10.21
N MET A 61 16.64 5.03 -10.74
CA MET A 61 16.44 4.87 -12.19
C MET A 61 16.28 6.22 -12.93
N GLY A 62 15.74 7.23 -12.24
CA GLY A 62 15.51 8.55 -12.82
C GLY A 62 14.88 9.54 -11.84
N SER A 63 15.03 10.84 -12.12
CA SER A 63 14.39 11.88 -11.31
C SER A 63 13.94 13.05 -12.17
N THR A 64 12.99 13.81 -11.65
CA THR A 64 12.50 15.05 -12.27
C THR A 64 11.95 15.99 -11.21
N ASN A 65 11.83 17.27 -11.56
CA ASN A 65 11.02 18.21 -10.80
C ASN A 65 9.65 18.38 -11.46
N ALA A 66 8.61 18.58 -10.64
CA ALA A 66 7.29 18.93 -11.12
C ALA A 66 7.28 20.35 -11.74
N ASP A 67 6.51 20.53 -12.81
CA ASP A 67 6.35 21.82 -13.50
C ASP A 67 5.55 22.84 -12.66
N PHE A 68 5.34 24.04 -13.19
CA PHE A 68 4.59 25.11 -12.52
C PHE A 68 3.13 24.76 -12.18
N ARG A 69 2.59 23.68 -12.77
CA ARG A 69 1.24 23.16 -12.51
C ARG A 69 1.26 21.95 -11.56
N GLY A 70 2.42 21.60 -11.03
CA GLY A 70 2.63 20.38 -10.22
C GLY A 70 2.67 19.10 -11.04
N VAL A 71 2.74 19.17 -12.37
CA VAL A 71 2.76 17.99 -13.25
C VAL A 71 4.20 17.49 -13.39
N PHE A 72 4.43 16.19 -13.22
CA PHE A 72 5.72 15.56 -13.46
C PHE A 72 5.62 14.42 -14.48
N CYS A 73 6.72 14.15 -15.17
CA CYS A 73 6.89 13.01 -16.05
C CYS A 73 8.32 12.50 -15.88
N VAL A 74 8.48 11.34 -15.25
CA VAL A 74 9.78 10.72 -14.98
C VAL A 74 9.93 9.45 -15.80
N ARG A 75 11.14 9.22 -16.30
CA ARG A 75 11.49 8.02 -17.07
C ARG A 75 12.77 7.44 -16.49
N GLY A 76 12.85 6.11 -16.49
CA GLY A 76 14.02 5.38 -16.01
C GLY A 76 14.07 4.00 -16.64
N PHE A 77 15.24 3.38 -16.55
CA PHE A 77 15.46 2.00 -16.92
C PHE A 77 16.51 1.38 -16.01
N ALA A 78 16.46 0.07 -15.84
CA ALA A 78 17.46 -0.72 -15.12
C ALA A 78 17.82 -1.96 -15.93
N ASP A 79 18.99 -2.53 -15.67
CA ASP A 79 19.47 -3.76 -16.29
C ASP A 79 19.51 -4.87 -15.25
N GLU A 80 18.46 -5.69 -15.25
CA GLU A 80 18.24 -6.69 -14.20
C GLU A 80 18.00 -8.08 -14.76
N ILE A 81 18.38 -9.07 -13.96
CA ILE A 81 18.14 -10.48 -14.25
C ILE A 81 16.66 -10.83 -14.00
N SER A 82 16.08 -10.20 -12.97
CA SER A 82 14.68 -10.27 -12.56
C SER A 82 13.84 -9.20 -13.25
N LYS A 83 12.52 -9.27 -13.04
CA LYS A 83 11.62 -8.18 -13.38
C LYS A 83 11.83 -7.04 -12.39
N ILE A 84 11.98 -5.83 -12.91
CA ILE A 84 12.14 -4.62 -12.11
C ILE A 84 10.90 -4.36 -11.24
N GLU A 85 11.08 -3.81 -10.05
CA GLU A 85 10.05 -3.39 -9.08
C GLU A 85 10.08 -1.86 -8.86
N PRO A 86 9.80 -1.05 -9.90
CA PRO A 86 9.94 0.39 -9.83
C PRO A 86 8.87 1.07 -8.97
N PHE A 87 9.27 2.10 -8.21
CA PHE A 87 8.38 2.93 -7.40
C PHE A 87 8.71 4.41 -7.47
N ILE A 88 7.70 5.24 -7.21
CA ILE A 88 7.84 6.69 -7.07
C ILE A 88 8.08 7.04 -5.61
N LEU A 89 9.16 7.79 -5.38
CA LEU A 89 9.56 8.34 -4.09
C LEU A 89 9.51 9.87 -4.14
N ILE A 90 8.70 10.47 -3.27
CA ILE A 90 8.63 11.92 -3.11
C ILE A 90 8.83 12.24 -1.64
N GLU A 91 9.93 12.91 -1.33
CA GLU A 91 10.20 13.38 0.03
C GLU A 91 9.69 14.82 0.18
N HIS A 92 8.77 15.05 1.12
CA HIS A 92 8.09 16.33 1.27
C HIS A 92 7.88 16.72 2.74
N ASN A 93 7.46 17.96 2.96
CA ASN A 93 7.09 18.50 4.27
C ASN A 93 5.64 19.01 4.32
N CYS A 94 4.83 18.69 3.29
CA CYS A 94 3.40 19.00 3.27
C CYS A 94 2.71 18.54 4.55
N GLY A 95 1.99 19.43 5.22
CA GLY A 95 1.31 19.11 6.48
C GLY A 95 2.14 19.43 7.73
N TYR A 96 3.46 19.48 7.61
CA TYR A 96 4.36 19.64 8.75
C TYR A 96 5.06 21.00 8.79
N GLU A 97 4.91 21.84 7.76
CA GLU A 97 5.65 23.10 7.48
C GLU A 97 6.57 23.60 8.63
N GLY A 98 6.37 24.68 9.38
CA GLY A 98 7.30 25.09 10.47
C GLY A 98 7.39 24.17 11.72
N LEU A 99 7.47 22.84 11.60
CA LEU A 99 7.93 21.92 12.65
C LEU A 99 9.43 21.64 12.44
N ASN A 100 10.16 21.26 13.50
CA ASN A 100 11.60 20.97 13.43
C ASN A 100 11.93 20.05 12.23
N GLU A 101 13.09 20.29 11.58
CA GLU A 101 13.57 19.72 10.30
C GLU A 101 13.52 18.18 10.14
N LYS A 102 13.13 17.44 11.19
CA LYS A 102 13.08 15.97 11.22
C LYS A 102 11.74 15.36 10.80
N ALA A 103 10.67 16.16 10.67
CA ALA A 103 9.39 15.68 10.18
C ALA A 103 9.34 15.78 8.64
N ARG A 104 10.13 14.94 7.96
CA ARG A 104 10.04 14.76 6.50
C ARG A 104 9.16 13.56 6.23
N SER A 105 8.02 13.79 5.59
CA SER A 105 7.13 12.74 5.12
C SER A 105 7.61 12.22 3.78
N VAL A 106 7.31 10.95 3.53
CA VAL A 106 7.72 10.25 2.31
C VAL A 106 6.46 9.67 1.68
N TYR A 107 6.20 10.06 0.43
CA TYR A 107 5.21 9.41 -0.41
C TYR A 107 5.89 8.33 -1.23
N HIS A 108 5.31 7.13 -1.21
CA HIS A 108 5.85 5.93 -1.83
C HIS A 108 4.74 5.23 -2.63
N HIS A 109 4.95 4.99 -3.93
CA HIS A 109 3.95 4.33 -4.79
C HIS A 109 4.58 3.43 -5.84
N TYR A 110 4.27 2.14 -5.79
CA TYR A 110 4.74 1.15 -6.77
C TYR A 110 4.09 1.33 -8.14
N VAL A 111 4.89 1.22 -9.20
CA VAL A 111 4.40 1.22 -10.56
C VAL A 111 3.93 -0.19 -10.93
N PRO A 112 2.69 -0.36 -11.42
CA PRO A 112 2.19 -1.67 -11.78
C PRO A 112 3.01 -2.32 -12.90
N SER A 113 3.20 -3.63 -12.75
CA SER A 113 4.19 -4.37 -13.50
C SER A 113 3.87 -4.51 -15.01
N GLU A 114 2.64 -4.19 -15.41
CA GLU A 114 2.15 -4.15 -16.80
C GLU A 114 2.62 -2.93 -17.62
N PHE A 115 3.12 -1.90 -16.94
CA PHE A 115 3.68 -0.69 -17.55
C PHE A 115 5.20 -0.77 -17.77
N ILE A 116 5.85 -1.82 -17.25
CA ILE A 116 7.24 -2.15 -17.51
C ILE A 116 7.37 -2.71 -18.93
N VAL A 117 8.37 -2.22 -19.66
CA VAL A 117 8.65 -2.60 -21.05
C VAL A 117 10.10 -3.03 -21.19
N ALA A 118 10.36 -4.09 -21.95
CA ALA A 118 11.73 -4.53 -22.25
C ALA A 118 12.50 -3.51 -23.11
N GLY A 119 13.80 -3.36 -22.81
CA GLY A 119 14.72 -2.39 -23.39
C GLY A 119 14.84 -1.10 -22.57
N ASN A 120 15.80 -0.25 -22.92
CA ASN A 120 16.06 1.04 -22.24
C ASN A 120 15.03 2.18 -22.47
N ARG A 121 13.93 1.92 -23.18
CA ARG A 121 12.88 2.93 -23.45
C ARG A 121 11.49 2.32 -23.38
N SER A 122 10.66 2.87 -22.49
CA SER A 122 9.24 2.52 -22.47
C SER A 122 8.43 3.42 -23.41
N HIS A 123 7.57 2.78 -24.20
CA HIS A 123 6.52 3.43 -25.00
C HIS A 123 5.18 3.48 -24.26
N LYS A 124 5.11 2.88 -23.07
CA LYS A 124 3.94 2.90 -22.19
C LYS A 124 4.13 3.95 -21.10
N ILE A 125 3.08 4.70 -20.81
CA ILE A 125 3.08 5.71 -19.77
C ILE A 125 2.10 5.26 -18.69
N TYR A 126 2.60 5.09 -17.48
CA TYR A 126 1.76 4.90 -16.31
C TYR A 126 1.26 6.27 -15.81
N HIS A 127 -0.05 6.45 -15.79
CA HIS A 127 -0.68 7.66 -15.29
C HIS A 127 -1.07 7.48 -13.82
N LEU A 128 -0.28 8.05 -12.92
CA LEU A 128 -0.51 8.00 -11.47
C LEU A 128 -1.70 8.91 -11.04
N GLY A 129 -2.04 9.89 -11.87
CA GLY A 129 -3.15 10.80 -11.60
C GLY A 129 -2.80 11.93 -10.63
N ASP A 130 -3.80 12.43 -9.92
CA ASP A 130 -3.65 13.47 -8.90
C ASP A 130 -3.24 12.84 -7.56
N ILE A 131 -2.10 13.25 -7.03
CA ILE A 131 -1.51 12.78 -5.77
C ILE A 131 -1.71 13.87 -4.72
N GLU A 132 -2.26 13.53 -3.57
CA GLU A 132 -2.33 14.42 -2.40
C GLU A 132 -1.29 13.99 -1.38
N LEU A 133 -0.32 14.88 -1.11
CA LEU A 133 0.79 14.62 -0.17
C LEU A 133 0.41 14.85 1.29
N LEU A 134 -0.76 15.45 1.57
CA LEU A 134 -1.21 15.63 2.93
C LEU A 134 -1.59 14.28 3.55
N ALA A 135 -0.80 13.81 4.51
CA ALA A 135 -1.10 12.61 5.26
C ALA A 135 -2.35 12.79 6.15
N PRO A 136 -3.23 11.78 6.30
CA PRO A 136 -4.40 11.85 7.18
C PRO A 136 -4.07 12.19 8.64
N GLU A 137 -2.90 11.74 9.12
CA GLU A 137 -2.37 11.97 10.47
C GLU A 137 -1.59 13.29 10.62
N ALA A 138 -1.49 14.10 9.56
CA ALA A 138 -0.82 15.39 9.64
C ALA A 138 -1.55 16.28 10.68
N PRO A 139 -0.80 16.94 11.59
CA PRO A 139 -1.42 17.77 12.61
C PRO A 139 -2.26 18.86 11.95
N ILE A 140 -3.51 18.99 12.38
CA ILE A 140 -4.39 20.07 11.96
C ILE A 140 -3.80 21.37 12.51
N ARG A 141 -2.94 22.02 11.71
CA ARG A 141 -2.57 23.39 11.97
C ARG A 141 -3.78 24.23 11.66
N GLU A 142 -4.48 24.64 12.72
CA GLU A 142 -5.37 25.77 12.70
C GLU A 142 -4.51 26.98 12.28
N HIS A 143 -4.40 27.19 10.97
CA HIS A 143 -3.70 28.34 10.45
C HIS A 143 -4.57 29.54 10.81
N ASN A 144 -4.27 30.17 11.94
CA ASN A 144 -4.54 31.59 12.08
C ASN A 144 -3.96 32.23 10.82
N ARG A 145 -4.84 32.77 9.98
CA ARG A 145 -4.52 33.52 8.76
C ARG A 145 -3.72 34.77 9.13
N ILE A 146 -2.48 34.61 9.55
CA ILE A 146 -1.55 35.72 9.82
C ILE A 146 -0.69 35.84 8.57
N GLY A 147 -1.24 36.59 7.65
CA GLY A 147 -0.66 36.87 6.33
C GLY A 147 -1.60 37.65 5.41
N MET A 148 -2.63 38.33 5.93
CA MET A 148 -3.14 39.52 5.26
C MET A 148 -2.31 40.69 5.76
N LEU A 149 -1.75 41.47 4.83
CA LEU A 149 -1.12 42.75 5.11
C LEU A 149 -1.93 43.52 6.16
N LYS A 150 -1.25 44.12 7.14
CA LYS A 150 -1.84 45.11 8.04
C LYS A 150 -2.67 46.09 7.19
N PRO A 151 -4.00 46.16 7.38
CA PRO A 151 -4.80 46.97 6.49
C PRO A 151 -5.01 48.34 7.10
N THR A 152 -4.12 49.27 6.77
CA THR A 152 -4.56 50.66 6.59
C THR A 152 -5.25 50.72 5.22
N GLY A 153 -6.52 50.29 5.16
CA GLY A 153 -7.30 50.34 3.90
C GLY A 153 -8.45 49.33 3.73
N VAL A 154 -8.68 48.39 4.66
CA VAL A 154 -9.78 47.38 4.54
C VAL A 154 -11.17 47.95 4.83
N GLN A 155 -11.32 49.26 5.05
CA GLN A 155 -12.66 49.85 5.06
C GLN A 155 -13.26 50.00 3.66
N GLU A 156 -12.47 49.96 2.58
CA GLU A 156 -13.00 50.31 1.25
C GLU A 156 -13.48 49.12 0.40
N LEU A 157 -12.87 47.94 0.56
CA LEU A 157 -13.27 46.76 -0.23
C LEU A 157 -14.55 46.10 0.31
N ASP A 158 -14.74 46.08 1.63
CA ASP A 158 -15.93 45.50 2.26
C ASP A 158 -17.18 46.37 2.07
N VAL A 159 -16.99 47.69 1.92
CA VAL A 159 -18.05 48.63 1.51
C VAL A 159 -18.41 48.41 0.03
N ARG A 160 -17.42 48.31 -0.87
CA ARG A 160 -17.66 48.01 -2.30
C ARG A 160 -18.31 46.65 -2.53
N MET A 161 -17.99 45.66 -1.70
CA MET A 161 -18.59 44.32 -1.80
C MET A 161 -20.02 44.30 -1.27
N LYS A 162 -20.33 45.09 -0.24
CA LYS A 162 -21.72 45.31 0.24
C LYS A 162 -22.58 46.09 -0.77
N GLU A 163 -21.99 46.95 -1.59
CA GLU A 163 -22.67 47.65 -2.69
C GLU A 163 -22.99 46.73 -3.90
N CYS A 164 -22.26 45.61 -4.05
CA CYS A 164 -22.46 44.68 -5.17
C CYS A 164 -23.47 43.55 -4.88
N ILE A 165 -23.77 43.27 -3.60
CA ILE A 165 -24.78 42.27 -3.21
C ILE A 165 -26.19 42.62 -3.73
N PRO A 166 -26.68 43.88 -3.64
CA PRO A 166 -27.96 44.26 -4.23
C PRO A 166 -27.99 44.07 -5.75
N VAL A 167 -26.89 44.39 -6.45
CA VAL A 167 -26.77 44.26 -7.91
C VAL A 167 -26.82 42.79 -8.33
N TYR A 168 -26.14 41.91 -7.61
CA TYR A 168 -26.16 40.47 -7.87
C TYR A 168 -27.52 39.83 -7.59
N ILE A 169 -28.21 40.25 -6.52
CA ILE A 169 -29.57 39.78 -6.22
C ILE A 169 -30.57 40.28 -7.27
N GLN A 170 -30.43 41.52 -7.75
CA GLN A 170 -31.26 42.08 -8.82
C GLN A 170 -31.00 41.39 -10.18
N TYR A 171 -29.75 41.02 -10.46
CA TYR A 171 -29.38 40.21 -11.63
C TYR A 171 -29.99 38.80 -11.57
N GLN A 172 -29.92 38.10 -10.43
CA GLN A 172 -30.58 36.80 -10.27
C GLN A 172 -32.12 36.89 -10.39
N LYS A 173 -32.72 37.98 -9.90
CA LYS A 173 -34.17 38.17 -9.96
C LYS A 173 -34.65 38.45 -11.38
N THR A 174 -33.90 39.25 -12.15
CA THR A 174 -34.18 39.52 -13.57
C THR A 174 -34.00 38.27 -14.45
N MET A 175 -32.96 37.47 -14.24
CA MET A 175 -32.78 36.20 -14.98
C MET A 175 -33.87 35.16 -14.64
N ARG A 176 -34.31 35.06 -13.39
CA ARG A 176 -35.41 34.14 -13.02
C ARG A 176 -36.79 34.60 -13.52
N LEU A 177 -37.02 35.91 -13.63
CA LEU A 177 -38.25 36.46 -14.21
C LEU A 177 -38.23 36.35 -15.75
N GLY A 178 -37.08 36.54 -16.39
CA GLY A 178 -36.89 36.30 -17.82
C GLY A 178 -37.02 34.83 -18.22
N ALA A 179 -36.51 33.90 -17.41
CA ALA A 179 -36.68 32.46 -17.63
C ALA A 179 -38.14 32.00 -17.49
N LYS A 180 -38.93 32.64 -16.62
CA LYS A 180 -40.38 32.37 -16.50
C LYS A 180 -41.23 33.04 -17.60
N ALA A 181 -40.72 34.11 -18.23
CA ALA A 181 -41.37 34.75 -19.37
C ALA A 181 -41.03 34.05 -20.70
N ALA A 182 -39.85 33.43 -20.81
CA ALA A 182 -39.44 32.62 -21.97
C ALA A 182 -40.22 31.29 -22.08
N ASP A 183 -40.78 30.78 -20.98
CA ASP A 183 -41.62 29.57 -20.94
C ASP A 183 -43.10 29.85 -21.28
N ALA A 184 -43.47 31.12 -21.49
CA ALA A 184 -44.82 31.56 -21.83
C ALA A 184 -44.92 32.17 -23.23
N SER A 185 -43.93 31.95 -24.10
CA SER A 185 -43.99 32.40 -25.48
C SER A 185 -43.38 31.37 -26.42
N GLN A 186 -44.28 30.84 -27.25
CA GLN A 186 -44.03 30.41 -28.63
C GLN A 186 -43.67 28.92 -28.83
N GLU A 187 -44.72 28.09 -28.79
CA GLU A 187 -44.87 26.99 -29.75
C GLU A 187 -44.78 27.55 -31.17
N VAL A 188 -43.62 27.42 -31.81
CA VAL A 188 -43.51 27.33 -33.27
C VAL A 188 -42.50 26.24 -33.57
N ALA A 189 -43.03 25.02 -33.74
CA ALA A 189 -42.26 23.89 -34.22
C ALA A 189 -41.91 24.13 -35.69
N HIS A 190 -40.61 24.25 -35.98
CA HIS A 190 -40.11 24.14 -37.35
C HIS A 190 -40.14 22.67 -37.79
N VAL A 191 -41.05 22.41 -38.74
CA VAL A 191 -41.11 21.21 -39.58
C VAL A 191 -39.93 21.23 -40.57
N LEU A 192 -39.35 20.05 -40.86
CA LEU A 192 -38.94 19.55 -42.19
C LEU A 192 -38.51 18.05 -42.06
N PRO A 193 -38.62 17.23 -43.11
CA PRO A 193 -39.42 16.00 -43.11
C PRO A 193 -38.61 14.71 -43.38
N GLN A 194 -39.19 13.55 -43.02
CA GLN A 194 -38.89 12.26 -43.63
C GLN A 194 -40.19 11.49 -43.89
N ASP A 195 -40.37 11.08 -45.14
CA ASP A 195 -41.39 10.13 -45.66
C ASP A 195 -40.64 8.90 -46.23
N PRO A 196 -41.27 7.76 -46.56
CA PRO A 196 -42.51 7.17 -46.02
C PRO A 196 -42.42 5.64 -45.73
N ALA A 197 -43.57 5.10 -45.28
CA ALA A 197 -43.97 3.72 -44.93
C ALA A 197 -43.61 2.62 -45.97
N GLU A 198 -43.66 1.31 -45.69
CA GLU A 198 -44.80 0.41 -45.34
C GLU A 198 -44.18 -1.02 -45.13
N SER A 199 -44.75 -2.07 -44.49
CA SER A 199 -46.13 -2.55 -44.39
C SER A 199 -46.27 -3.69 -43.33
N THR A 200 -47.37 -3.67 -42.55
CA THR A 200 -48.34 -4.78 -42.25
C THR A 200 -47.84 -6.12 -41.67
N THR A 201 -48.49 -6.87 -40.75
CA THR A 201 -49.80 -6.83 -40.05
C THR A 201 -49.86 -8.06 -39.11
N GLU A 202 -50.45 -7.89 -37.91
CA GLU A 202 -51.20 -8.86 -37.06
C GLU A 202 -50.56 -10.11 -36.43
N LEU A 203 -51.07 -10.74 -35.35
CA LEU A 203 -52.00 -10.46 -34.22
C LEU A 203 -52.05 -11.77 -33.41
N SER A 204 -52.34 -11.66 -32.10
CA SER A 204 -52.97 -12.69 -31.23
C SER A 204 -52.08 -13.56 -30.33
N ASP A 205 -52.03 -13.14 -29.06
CA ASP A 205 -52.35 -13.89 -27.84
C ASP A 205 -52.90 -15.34 -28.00
N LEU A 206 -52.38 -16.28 -27.19
CA LEU A 206 -53.10 -16.86 -26.04
C LEU A 206 -52.29 -17.99 -25.34
N GLN A 207 -52.42 -18.02 -24.02
CA GLN A 207 -51.82 -18.91 -23.03
C GLN A 207 -52.68 -20.19 -22.79
N PRO A 208 -52.34 -21.09 -21.82
CA PRO A 208 -52.26 -22.55 -22.02
C PRO A 208 -53.50 -23.37 -21.62
N LYS A 209 -53.48 -24.67 -21.96
CA LYS A 209 -54.50 -25.68 -21.68
C LYS A 209 -53.93 -26.83 -20.82
N PRO A 210 -54.61 -27.24 -19.74
CA PRO A 210 -54.59 -28.62 -19.26
C PRO A 210 -55.98 -29.26 -19.46
N THR A 211 -56.04 -30.55 -19.75
CA THR A 211 -57.30 -31.29 -19.76
C THR A 211 -57.07 -32.71 -19.28
N SER A 212 -57.75 -33.03 -18.18
CA SER A 212 -57.93 -34.35 -17.57
C SER A 212 -59.08 -35.11 -18.24
N SER A 213 -59.00 -36.44 -18.23
CA SER A 213 -60.03 -37.37 -18.74
C SER A 213 -60.77 -38.06 -17.58
N PRO A 214 -62.06 -38.43 -17.70
CA PRO A 214 -62.83 -39.02 -16.61
C PRO A 214 -63.35 -40.47 -16.81
N LEU A 215 -63.62 -41.11 -15.65
CA LEU A 215 -64.77 -41.93 -15.19
C LEU A 215 -65.23 -43.25 -15.85
N PHE A 216 -65.10 -44.32 -15.05
CA PHE A 216 -66.10 -45.22 -14.44
C PHE A 216 -67.57 -45.33 -14.96
N SER A 217 -67.93 -46.57 -15.30
CA SER A 217 -69.15 -47.39 -15.05
C SER A 217 -70.58 -46.85 -15.20
N GLN A 218 -71.42 -47.63 -15.91
CA GLN A 218 -72.80 -47.93 -15.50
C GLN A 218 -73.33 -49.24 -16.12
N SER A 219 -74.15 -49.93 -15.33
CA SER A 219 -74.77 -51.24 -15.53
C SER A 219 -76.11 -51.14 -16.30
N ALA A 220 -76.53 -52.24 -16.93
CA ALA A 220 -77.92 -52.44 -17.35
C ALA A 220 -78.37 -53.91 -17.15
N ILE A 221 -79.64 -54.03 -16.78
CA ILE A 221 -80.42 -55.22 -16.37
C ILE A 221 -81.15 -55.80 -17.60
N LEU A 222 -81.38 -57.13 -17.69
CA LEU A 222 -82.67 -57.73 -18.12
C LEU A 222 -82.71 -59.28 -18.19
N SER A 223 -83.78 -59.83 -17.59
CA SER A 223 -84.59 -61.04 -17.89
C SER A 223 -83.91 -62.43 -18.04
N ALA A 224 -84.15 -63.43 -17.17
CA ALA A 224 -85.36 -64.20 -16.83
C ALA A 224 -85.64 -65.42 -17.76
N SER A 225 -85.61 -66.64 -17.21
CA SER A 225 -86.59 -67.73 -17.41
C SER A 225 -86.24 -68.98 -16.56
N PRO A 226 -87.21 -69.70 -15.98
CA PRO A 226 -86.97 -70.85 -15.10
C PRO A 226 -87.30 -72.20 -15.75
N ILE A 227 -86.62 -73.26 -15.33
CA ILE A 227 -87.09 -74.64 -15.50
C ILE A 227 -86.92 -75.35 -14.16
N GLN A 228 -88.04 -75.83 -13.62
CA GLN A 228 -88.11 -76.71 -12.46
C GLN A 228 -87.76 -78.14 -12.88
N THR A 229 -87.00 -78.88 -12.07
CA THR A 229 -87.33 -80.28 -11.79
C THR A 229 -86.81 -80.69 -10.42
N GLU A 230 -87.65 -81.44 -9.72
CA GLU A 230 -87.57 -81.90 -8.34
C GLU A 230 -86.42 -82.88 -8.09
N THR A 231 -85.86 -82.90 -6.88
CA THR A 231 -85.91 -84.08 -6.00
C THR A 231 -85.36 -83.74 -4.61
N ARG A 232 -86.23 -83.85 -3.62
CA ARG A 232 -85.99 -83.66 -2.19
C ARG A 232 -85.82 -85.04 -1.57
N THR A 233 -84.59 -85.43 -1.23
CA THR A 233 -84.25 -86.35 -0.12
C THR A 233 -82.74 -86.53 -0.05
N GLU A 234 -82.00 -85.46 0.25
CA GLU A 234 -80.57 -85.51 0.66
C GLU A 234 -80.05 -84.14 1.16
N GLN A 235 -80.90 -83.12 1.27
CA GLN A 235 -80.46 -81.72 1.42
C GLN A 235 -80.29 -81.24 2.88
N GLN A 236 -80.69 -82.03 3.88
CA GLN A 236 -80.65 -81.56 5.26
C GLN A 236 -79.29 -81.80 5.94
N GLU A 237 -78.59 -82.91 5.62
CA GLU A 237 -77.21 -83.14 6.09
C GLU A 237 -76.14 -82.46 5.20
N VAL A 238 -76.43 -82.26 3.91
CA VAL A 238 -75.53 -81.58 2.96
C VAL A 238 -75.53 -80.06 3.18
N GLY A 239 -76.65 -79.47 3.59
CA GLY A 239 -76.77 -78.03 3.89
C GLY A 239 -76.05 -77.62 5.18
N GLU A 240 -76.16 -78.40 6.25
CA GLU A 240 -75.43 -78.15 7.51
C GLU A 240 -73.93 -78.36 7.37
N ASN A 241 -73.49 -79.40 6.64
CA ASN A 241 -72.06 -79.61 6.35
C ASN A 241 -71.48 -78.53 5.42
N LYS A 242 -72.25 -78.06 4.42
CA LYS A 242 -71.83 -76.96 3.54
C LYS A 242 -71.71 -75.63 4.30
N HIS A 243 -72.69 -75.30 5.15
CA HIS A 243 -72.65 -74.08 5.95
C HIS A 243 -71.54 -74.13 7.03
N LYS A 244 -71.25 -75.32 7.58
CA LYS A 244 -70.11 -75.53 8.48
C LYS A 244 -68.78 -75.33 7.76
N TYR A 245 -68.64 -75.89 6.55
CA TYR A 245 -67.44 -75.73 5.71
C TYR A 245 -67.22 -74.28 5.28
N GLU A 246 -68.27 -73.58 4.83
CA GLU A 246 -68.17 -72.16 4.44
C GLU A 246 -67.80 -71.26 5.62
N LYS A 247 -68.32 -71.54 6.82
CA LYS A 247 -67.94 -70.82 8.05
C LYS A 247 -66.48 -71.05 8.43
N GLU A 248 -66.02 -72.29 8.34
CA GLU A 248 -64.62 -72.67 8.63
C GLU A 248 -63.65 -72.04 7.62
N GLN A 249 -64.03 -71.98 6.34
CA GLN A 249 -63.24 -71.29 5.29
C GLN A 249 -63.17 -69.77 5.51
N LEU A 250 -64.25 -69.14 6.00
CA LEU A 250 -64.25 -67.72 6.35
C LEU A 250 -63.32 -67.44 7.55
N GLU A 251 -63.39 -68.28 8.60
CA GLU A 251 -62.51 -68.16 9.78
C GLU A 251 -61.03 -68.35 9.43
N ILE A 252 -60.69 -69.25 8.50
CA ILE A 252 -59.32 -69.42 7.98
C ILE A 252 -58.87 -68.16 7.23
N ARG A 253 -59.71 -67.63 6.33
CA ARG A 253 -59.38 -66.41 5.56
C ARG A 253 -59.17 -65.20 6.46
N GLU A 254 -60.02 -65.01 7.47
CA GLU A 254 -59.84 -63.91 8.43
C GLU A 254 -58.59 -64.09 9.30
N LYS A 255 -58.19 -65.32 9.62
CA LYS A 255 -56.92 -65.58 10.31
C LYS A 255 -55.72 -65.27 9.42
N GLU A 256 -55.76 -65.64 8.14
CA GLU A 256 -54.72 -65.30 7.17
C GLU A 256 -54.61 -63.78 6.94
N GLU A 257 -55.73 -63.06 6.85
CA GLU A 257 -55.74 -61.60 6.76
C GLU A 257 -55.18 -60.93 8.02
N ARG A 258 -55.54 -61.42 9.21
CA ARG A 258 -54.94 -60.95 10.48
C ARG A 258 -53.44 -61.17 10.53
N GLN A 259 -52.96 -62.35 10.10
CA GLN A 259 -51.51 -62.64 10.05
C GLN A 259 -50.77 -61.75 9.05
N LYS A 260 -51.36 -61.47 7.87
CA LYS A 260 -50.77 -60.55 6.89
C LYS A 260 -50.65 -59.12 7.43
N LEU A 261 -51.68 -58.64 8.15
CA LEU A 261 -51.64 -57.32 8.78
C LEU A 261 -50.59 -57.23 9.88
N GLU A 262 -50.44 -58.28 10.71
CA GLU A 262 -49.38 -58.37 11.73
C GLU A 262 -47.98 -58.38 11.10
N GLU A 263 -47.78 -59.13 10.02
CA GLU A 263 -46.51 -59.19 9.28
C GLU A 263 -46.18 -57.85 8.61
N GLU A 264 -47.18 -57.16 8.04
CA GLU A 264 -47.00 -55.83 7.45
C GLU A 264 -46.65 -54.78 8.51
N GLU A 265 -47.30 -54.83 9.69
CA GLU A 265 -46.96 -53.97 10.81
C GLU A 265 -45.54 -54.26 11.36
N GLU A 266 -45.14 -55.53 11.45
CA GLU A 266 -43.79 -55.89 11.85
C GLU A 266 -42.75 -55.41 10.84
N ASN A 267 -43.01 -55.57 9.53
CA ASN A 267 -42.15 -55.07 8.46
C ASN A 267 -42.04 -53.53 8.51
N ARG A 268 -43.14 -52.82 8.79
CA ARG A 268 -43.14 -51.36 9.00
C ARG A 268 -42.26 -50.97 10.18
N ARG A 269 -42.38 -51.65 11.32
CA ARG A 269 -41.52 -51.42 12.50
C ARG A 269 -40.05 -51.69 12.21
N ARG A 270 -39.74 -52.76 11.47
CA ARG A 270 -38.36 -53.08 11.05
C ARG A 270 -37.80 -51.98 10.15
N GLN A 271 -38.60 -51.46 9.22
CA GLN A 271 -38.20 -50.36 8.33
C GLN A 271 -37.93 -49.07 9.13
N GLU A 272 -38.79 -48.71 10.07
CA GLU A 272 -38.61 -47.55 10.96
C GLU A 272 -37.30 -47.64 11.77
N VAL A 273 -36.98 -48.82 12.30
CA VAL A 273 -35.72 -49.05 13.03
C VAL A 273 -34.50 -48.88 12.11
N MET A 274 -34.56 -49.37 10.88
CA MET A 274 -33.48 -49.21 9.90
C MET A 274 -33.30 -47.74 9.50
N ASP A 275 -34.39 -47.00 9.28
CA ASP A 275 -34.33 -45.57 8.98
C ASP A 275 -33.78 -44.74 10.14
N LEU A 276 -34.15 -45.08 11.38
CA LEU A 276 -33.58 -44.43 12.57
C LEU A 276 -32.08 -44.69 12.72
N ARG A 277 -31.61 -45.91 12.41
CA ARG A 277 -30.17 -46.23 12.40
C ARG A 277 -29.43 -45.41 11.35
N ARG A 278 -29.95 -45.36 10.12
CA ARG A 278 -29.37 -44.56 9.04
C ARG A 278 -29.27 -43.08 9.41
N LYS A 279 -30.32 -42.49 9.99
CA LYS A 279 -30.30 -41.10 10.46
C LYS A 279 -29.25 -40.87 11.54
N LYS A 280 -29.12 -41.79 12.51
CA LYS A 280 -28.07 -41.68 13.54
C LYS A 280 -26.66 -41.75 12.95
N GLU A 281 -26.43 -42.63 11.98
CA GLU A 281 -25.15 -42.73 11.27
C GLU A 281 -24.84 -41.47 10.45
N GLU A 282 -25.84 -40.88 9.79
CA GLU A 282 -25.71 -39.60 9.08
C GLU A 282 -25.37 -38.46 10.04
N GLU A 283 -26.07 -38.32 11.17
CA GLU A 283 -25.77 -37.32 12.21
C GLU A 283 -24.37 -37.51 12.84
N GLU A 284 -23.90 -38.74 12.97
CA GLU A 284 -22.57 -39.03 13.49
C GLU A 284 -21.48 -38.65 12.47
N ARG A 285 -21.71 -38.91 11.18
CA ARG A 285 -20.81 -38.48 10.10
C ARG A 285 -20.75 -36.96 9.99
N GLU A 286 -21.87 -36.28 10.13
CA GLU A 286 -21.92 -34.81 10.12
C GLU A 286 -21.11 -34.23 11.28
N ARG A 287 -21.28 -34.77 12.50
CA ARG A 287 -20.46 -34.37 13.66
C ARG A 287 -18.97 -34.61 13.46
N GLN A 288 -18.58 -35.72 12.83
CA GLN A 288 -17.18 -35.99 12.50
C GLN A 288 -16.62 -34.99 11.49
N LEU A 289 -17.40 -34.65 10.46
CA LEU A 289 -17.01 -33.67 9.46
C LEU A 289 -16.87 -32.25 10.07
N GLU A 290 -17.78 -31.86 10.96
CA GLU A 290 -17.69 -30.60 11.71
C GLU A 290 -16.43 -30.56 12.58
N GLN A 291 -16.09 -31.65 13.28
CA GLN A 291 -14.86 -31.72 14.07
C GLN A 291 -13.61 -31.64 13.19
N GLU A 292 -13.59 -32.36 12.07
CA GLU A 292 -12.46 -32.34 11.14
C GLU A 292 -12.26 -30.95 10.51
N THR A 293 -13.35 -30.30 10.11
CA THR A 293 -13.31 -28.93 9.56
C THR A 293 -12.85 -27.93 10.61
N ALA A 294 -13.35 -28.02 11.86
CA ALA A 294 -12.88 -27.19 12.96
C ALA A 294 -11.37 -27.38 13.24
N GLN A 295 -10.88 -28.63 13.23
CA GLN A 295 -9.46 -28.91 13.38
C GLN A 295 -8.62 -28.33 12.24
N LYS A 296 -9.10 -28.42 10.99
CA LYS A 296 -8.41 -27.83 9.83
C LYS A 296 -8.34 -26.30 9.93
N VAL A 297 -9.43 -25.65 10.32
CA VAL A 297 -9.46 -24.20 10.51
C VAL A 297 -8.49 -23.77 11.61
N GLU A 298 -8.47 -24.48 12.74
CA GLU A 298 -7.53 -24.17 13.82
C GLU A 298 -6.07 -24.42 13.42
N ALA A 299 -5.79 -25.47 12.64
CA ALA A 299 -4.46 -25.74 12.12
C ALA A 299 -3.95 -24.61 11.20
N VAL A 300 -4.82 -24.08 10.33
CA VAL A 300 -4.50 -22.92 9.48
C VAL A 300 -4.21 -21.70 10.35
N ARG A 301 -5.03 -21.42 11.37
CA ARG A 301 -4.82 -20.31 12.31
C ARG A 301 -3.47 -20.42 13.03
N ILE A 302 -3.12 -21.62 13.52
CA ILE A 302 -1.83 -21.87 14.17
C ILE A 302 -0.67 -21.67 13.19
N GLN A 303 -0.81 -22.10 11.94
CA GLN A 303 0.21 -21.93 10.91
C GLN A 303 0.44 -20.44 10.59
N GLU A 304 -0.63 -19.65 10.49
CA GLU A 304 -0.54 -18.22 10.24
C GLU A 304 0.11 -17.48 11.42
N LEU A 305 -0.26 -17.82 12.66
CA LEU A 305 0.39 -17.27 13.86
C LEU A 305 1.89 -17.56 13.89
N LYS A 306 2.31 -18.78 13.55
CA LYS A 306 3.74 -19.13 13.46
C LYS A 306 4.46 -18.31 12.39
N ARG A 307 3.81 -18.06 11.24
CA ARG A 307 4.39 -17.23 10.17
C ARG A 307 4.59 -15.79 10.64
N LEU A 308 3.61 -15.22 11.34
CA LEU A 308 3.69 -13.88 11.91
C LEU A 308 4.79 -13.79 12.99
N GLU A 309 4.91 -14.82 13.85
CA GLU A 309 5.96 -14.88 14.85
C GLU A 309 7.36 -14.92 14.22
N GLN A 310 7.56 -15.73 13.17
CA GLN A 310 8.81 -15.77 12.41
C GLN A 310 9.12 -14.43 11.74
N GLU A 311 8.12 -13.74 11.21
CA GLU A 311 8.29 -12.40 10.64
C GLU A 311 8.69 -11.37 11.70
N ALA A 312 8.03 -11.39 12.86
CA ALA A 312 8.39 -10.52 13.99
C ALA A 312 9.83 -10.78 14.45
N GLN A 313 10.24 -12.04 14.57
CA GLN A 313 11.62 -12.40 14.93
C GLN A 313 12.63 -11.91 13.89
N ARG A 314 12.31 -11.99 12.59
CA ARG A 314 13.18 -11.45 11.52
C ARG A 314 13.35 -9.94 11.64
N LYS A 315 12.27 -9.19 11.91
CA LYS A 315 12.32 -7.74 12.12
C LYS A 315 13.18 -7.36 13.32
N VAL A 316 13.02 -8.07 14.44
CA VAL A 316 13.84 -7.86 15.65
C VAL A 316 15.33 -8.11 15.37
N GLU A 317 15.67 -9.19 14.64
CA GLU A 317 17.06 -9.50 14.31
C GLU A 317 17.65 -8.48 13.32
N GLU A 318 16.87 -8.00 12.37
CA GLU A 318 17.30 -6.92 11.46
C GLU A 318 17.57 -5.61 12.22
N GLU A 319 16.68 -5.23 13.14
CA GLU A 319 16.86 -4.05 13.97
C GLU A 319 18.11 -4.17 14.86
N LYS A 320 18.36 -5.36 15.41
CA LYS A 320 19.59 -5.67 16.15
C LYS A 320 20.83 -5.50 15.28
N ARG A 321 20.81 -5.97 14.02
CA ARG A 321 21.90 -5.74 13.05
C ARG A 321 22.09 -4.25 12.74
N ARG A 322 21.00 -3.48 12.59
CA ARG A 322 21.07 -2.02 12.38
C ARG A 322 21.71 -1.31 13.57
N ILE A 323 21.32 -1.66 14.79
CA ILE A 323 21.90 -1.11 16.02
C ILE A 323 23.39 -1.48 16.13
N GLU A 324 23.75 -2.73 15.82
CA GLU A 324 25.15 -3.16 15.83
C GLU A 324 25.99 -2.41 14.79
N TYR A 325 25.47 -2.24 13.58
CA TYR A 325 26.11 -1.45 12.53
C TYR A 325 26.33 0.00 12.97
N GLN A 326 25.31 0.65 13.53
CA GLN A 326 25.44 2.02 14.07
C GLN A 326 26.54 2.11 15.13
N LYS A 327 26.61 1.15 16.05
CA LYS A 327 27.69 1.11 17.06
C LYS A 327 29.08 1.00 16.42
N ARG A 328 29.25 0.17 15.38
CA ARG A 328 30.52 0.07 14.65
C ARG A 328 30.90 1.37 13.96
N VAL A 329 29.93 2.05 13.34
CA VAL A 329 30.14 3.35 12.68
C VAL A 329 30.52 4.43 13.70
N GLU A 330 29.82 4.50 14.84
CA GLU A 330 30.15 5.42 15.93
C GLU A 330 31.55 5.17 16.49
N GLU A 331 31.93 3.90 16.67
CA GLU A 331 33.27 3.53 17.13
C GLU A 331 34.36 3.92 16.11
N TYR A 332 34.10 3.73 14.82
CA TYR A 332 34.99 4.18 13.74
C TYR A 332 35.22 5.69 13.81
N TRP A 333 34.14 6.48 13.89
CA TRP A 333 34.25 7.94 13.98
C TRP A 333 34.92 8.41 15.27
N ARG A 334 34.72 7.70 16.39
CA ARG A 334 35.42 7.97 17.64
C ARG A 334 36.93 7.81 17.48
N ARG A 335 37.38 6.69 16.90
CA ARG A 335 38.79 6.44 16.61
C ARG A 335 39.37 7.47 15.64
N GLU A 336 38.61 7.85 14.62
CA GLU A 336 39.04 8.86 13.65
C GLU A 336 39.24 10.23 14.31
N LYS A 337 38.31 10.64 15.17
CA LYS A 337 38.41 11.89 15.94
C LYS A 337 39.62 11.88 16.87
N GLU A 338 39.92 10.74 17.52
CA GLU A 338 41.13 10.58 18.32
C GLU A 338 42.40 10.71 17.48
N ARG A 339 42.46 10.10 16.28
CA ARG A 339 43.58 10.28 15.35
C ARG A 339 43.79 11.74 14.97
N GLN A 340 42.73 12.45 14.61
CA GLN A 340 42.80 13.87 14.26
C GLN A 340 43.28 14.73 15.44
N LEU A 341 42.83 14.43 16.66
CA LEU A 341 43.30 15.12 17.86
C LEU A 341 44.78 14.87 18.12
N GLN A 342 45.26 13.63 17.94
CA GLN A 342 46.67 13.28 18.07
C GLN A 342 47.54 13.98 17.01
N GLU A 343 47.11 14.01 15.74
CA GLU A 343 47.83 14.73 14.69
C GLU A 343 47.85 16.24 14.93
N ALA A 344 46.73 16.82 15.37
CA ALA A 344 46.66 18.23 15.74
C ALA A 344 47.59 18.56 16.91
N ALA A 345 47.69 17.68 17.91
CA ALA A 345 48.63 17.81 19.02
C ALA A 345 50.10 17.75 18.53
N ARG A 346 50.43 16.79 17.66
CA ARG A 346 51.76 16.68 17.05
C ARG A 346 52.16 17.93 16.28
N ARG A 347 51.25 18.44 15.42
CA ARG A 347 51.47 19.70 14.67
C ARG A 347 51.66 20.90 15.58
N LYS A 348 50.92 20.99 16.69
CA LYS A 348 51.12 22.05 17.69
C LYS A 348 52.50 21.96 18.35
N GLU A 349 52.98 20.76 18.64
CA GLU A 349 54.31 20.56 19.21
C GLU A 349 55.42 20.89 18.20
N GLU A 350 55.28 20.47 16.95
CA GLU A 350 56.18 20.84 15.85
C GLU A 350 56.25 22.36 15.66
N ARG A 351 55.10 23.06 15.68
CA ARG A 351 55.07 24.53 15.64
C ARG A 351 55.81 25.17 16.81
N LYS A 352 55.59 24.68 18.05
CA LYS A 352 56.31 25.17 19.23
C LYS A 352 57.82 24.96 19.11
N ARG A 353 58.27 23.81 18.57
CA ARG A 353 59.69 23.54 18.33
C ARG A 353 60.27 24.48 17.28
N ALA A 354 59.56 24.70 16.17
CA ALA A 354 59.98 25.62 15.13
C ALA A 354 60.07 27.07 15.64
N GLU A 355 59.07 27.54 16.39
CA GLU A 355 59.10 28.87 17.04
C GLU A 355 60.25 29.00 18.04
N ALA A 356 60.56 27.95 18.81
CA ALA A 356 61.70 27.95 19.73
C ALA A 356 63.05 27.98 18.98
N GLU A 357 63.17 27.24 17.87
CA GLU A 357 64.37 27.26 17.02
C GLU A 357 64.56 28.64 16.37
N GLU A 358 63.50 29.26 15.87
CA GLU A 358 63.54 30.61 15.29
C GLU A 358 63.96 31.64 16.35
N ARG A 359 63.40 31.58 17.56
CA ARG A 359 63.83 32.43 18.69
C ARG A 359 65.31 32.23 19.02
N ALA A 360 65.79 30.99 19.08
CA ALA A 360 67.19 30.69 19.34
C ALA A 360 68.13 31.24 18.26
N LYS A 361 67.71 31.25 16.98
CA LYS A 361 68.46 31.89 15.88
C LYS A 361 68.55 33.40 16.06
N LEU A 362 67.42 34.06 16.35
CA LEU A 362 67.39 35.50 16.63
C LEU A 362 68.26 35.88 17.83
N ASP A 363 68.22 35.08 18.91
CA ASP A 363 69.06 35.30 20.10
C ASP A 363 70.56 35.15 19.76
N ALA A 364 70.92 34.18 18.92
CA ALA A 364 72.31 33.99 18.46
C ALA A 364 72.79 35.11 17.53
N GLU A 365 71.95 35.59 16.62
CA GLU A 365 72.23 36.75 15.77
C GLU A 365 72.45 38.02 16.61
N TRP A 366 71.59 38.26 17.60
CA TRP A 366 71.71 39.38 18.52
C TRP A 366 73.01 39.31 19.35
N ALA A 367 73.37 38.12 19.85
CA ALA A 367 74.63 37.91 20.57
C ALA A 367 75.87 38.19 19.69
N HIS A 368 75.84 37.75 18.42
CA HIS A 368 76.92 38.02 17.46
C HIS A 368 77.01 39.51 17.08
N GLN A 369 75.89 40.23 17.03
CA GLN A 369 75.87 41.68 16.79
C GLN A 369 76.39 42.46 18.00
N SER A 370 76.09 42.01 19.22
CA SER A 370 76.62 42.59 20.46
C SER A 370 78.15 42.47 20.54
N GLN A 371 78.73 41.30 20.22
CA GLN A 371 80.19 41.13 20.15
C GLN A 371 80.88 41.99 19.08
N LYS A 372 80.23 42.23 17.93
CA LYS A 372 80.74 43.15 16.90
C LYS A 372 80.80 44.59 17.40
N ASN A 373 79.78 45.04 18.11
CA ASN A 373 79.76 46.39 18.68
C ASN A 373 80.80 46.58 19.78
N ASP A 374 81.14 45.52 20.54
CA ASP A 374 82.21 45.53 21.55
C ASP A 374 83.62 45.59 20.94
N LEU A 375 83.81 45.12 19.70
CA LEU A 375 85.10 45.16 18.99
C LEU A 375 85.37 46.48 18.22
N THR A 376 84.46 47.46 18.29
CA THR A 376 84.59 48.73 17.56
C THR A 376 84.86 49.96 18.44
N GLN A 377 85.27 49.77 19.69
CA GLN A 377 85.72 50.89 20.54
C GLN A 377 87.25 50.98 20.61
N LEU A 378 87.81 51.77 19.70
CA LEU A 378 88.89 52.75 19.86
C LEU A 378 89.02 53.48 18.50
N PRO A 379 88.84 54.81 18.46
CA PRO A 379 89.96 55.69 18.74
C PRO A 379 89.64 56.99 19.51
N ASP A 380 90.75 57.65 19.76
CA ASP A 380 91.06 58.88 20.50
C ASP A 380 90.43 60.19 19.96
N GLU A 381 90.37 61.13 20.91
CA GLU A 381 90.36 62.62 20.87
C GLU A 381 89.45 63.45 19.94
N SER A 382 88.79 64.40 20.64
CA SER A 382 88.49 65.79 20.24
C SER A 382 87.37 66.06 19.23
N GLU A 383 86.19 66.45 19.73
CA GLU A 383 85.72 67.84 19.57
C GLU A 383 84.48 68.09 20.43
N SER A 384 84.57 69.15 21.23
CA SER A 384 83.51 69.71 22.07
C SER A 384 82.44 70.39 21.22
N VAL A 385 81.17 70.01 21.40
CA VAL A 385 80.03 70.85 21.02
C VAL A 385 79.02 70.88 22.16
N GLU A 386 78.64 72.09 22.52
CA GLU A 386 77.85 72.48 23.68
C GLU A 386 76.42 71.93 23.68
N VAL A 387 75.96 71.73 24.91
CA VAL A 387 74.67 71.19 25.30
C VAL A 387 73.62 72.31 25.25
N GLU A 388 72.51 72.11 24.55
CA GLU A 388 71.28 72.87 24.77
C GLU A 388 70.15 71.92 25.17
N VAL A 389 69.76 72.03 26.44
CA VAL A 389 68.71 71.24 27.09
C VAL A 389 67.35 71.87 26.79
N CYS A 390 66.45 71.12 26.17
CA CYS A 390 65.01 71.36 26.32
C CYS A 390 64.27 70.07 26.60
N ARG A 391 63.51 70.12 27.70
CA ARG A 391 62.93 69.03 28.48
C ARG A 391 61.46 68.90 28.10
N LEU A 392 61.00 67.72 27.69
CA LEU A 392 59.57 67.36 27.69
C LEU A 392 59.36 65.95 28.27
N PRO A 393 58.25 65.72 29.01
CA PRO A 393 58.18 64.66 29.99
C PRO A 393 57.53 63.35 29.48
N PHE A 394 58.06 62.24 30.02
CA PHE A 394 57.39 61.00 30.49
C PHE A 394 56.22 60.42 29.66
N LEU A 395 56.40 59.24 29.02
CA LEU A 395 56.08 57.89 29.55
C LEU A 395 54.58 57.77 29.95
N SER A 396 53.77 56.80 29.53
CA SER A 396 53.97 55.42 29.07
C SER A 396 52.57 54.87 28.73
N LYS A 397 52.40 54.05 27.69
CA LYS A 397 51.23 53.16 27.55
C LYS A 397 51.70 51.72 27.39
N LEU A 398 51.73 51.02 28.52
CA LEU A 398 51.78 49.57 28.62
C LEU A 398 50.34 49.02 28.58
N TYR A 399 50.15 48.08 27.65
CA TYR A 399 49.51 46.76 27.79
C TYR A 399 48.26 46.54 28.67
N SER A 400 47.32 45.78 28.05
CA SER A 400 46.43 44.76 28.66
C SER A 400 45.28 45.34 29.50
N THR A 401 44.04 44.86 29.53
CA THR A 401 43.44 43.51 29.44
C THR A 401 41.93 43.72 29.16
N PHE A 402 41.30 42.95 28.27
CA PHE A 402 40.43 41.80 28.60
C PHE A 402 39.08 42.10 29.29
N SER A 403 38.05 41.43 28.76
CA SER A 403 36.75 41.11 29.36
C SER A 403 35.66 42.18 29.48
N SER A 404 34.73 42.12 28.50
CA SER A 404 33.33 41.65 28.65
C SER A 404 32.40 42.24 29.72
N VAL A 405 31.12 42.34 29.32
CA VAL A 405 29.87 42.22 30.12
C VAL A 405 29.02 43.51 30.23
N PHE A 406 27.94 43.50 29.44
CA PHE A 406 26.52 43.82 29.75
C PHE A 406 26.00 45.19 30.23
N TYR A 407 24.73 45.41 29.82
CA TYR A 407 23.70 46.40 30.21
C TYR A 407 23.88 47.81 29.62
N CYS A 408 22.90 48.43 28.96
CA CYS A 408 21.44 48.43 29.15
C CYS A 408 20.62 48.25 27.87
#